data_AF-A0ABC9TJR4-F1
#
_entry.id   AF-A0ABC9TJR4-F1
#
_cell.length_a   1.000
_cell.length_b   1.000
_cell.length_c   1.000
_cell.angle_alpha   90.00
_cell.angle_beta   90.00
_cell.angle_gamma   90.00
#
_symmetry.space_group_name_H-M   'P 1'
#
loop_
_entity.id
_entity.type
_entity.pdbx_description
1 polymer ?
#
loop_
_entity_poly.entity_id
_entity_poly.type
_entity_poly.pdbx_seq_one_letter_code
_entity_poly.pdbx_strand_id
1 'polypeptide(L)'
;MIHFQQAWEQKSFKIALDCLTKILGLGIGLTPTGDDFITGLLASFSALQQLPSNFQQLAVLAKERTNAVSYAEIHEAVNERFSQLVQRVFLSIESGNTNEMAQAVSALEEVGSTSGSDILCGIIFGLKLFCEENNHDNSNSN
;
A
#
# COMPACT_ATOMS: atom_id res chain seq x y z
N MET A 1 -11.53 6.51 -2.20
CA MET A 1 -11.03 5.23 -2.74
C MET A 1 -11.74 4.77 -4.01
N ILE A 2 -13.07 4.92 -4.16
CA ILE A 2 -13.78 4.61 -5.43
C ILE A 2 -13.12 5.28 -6.66
N HIS A 3 -12.81 6.57 -6.58
CA HIS A 3 -12.12 7.27 -7.68
C HIS A 3 -10.69 6.76 -7.95
N PHE A 4 -9.99 6.26 -6.92
CA PHE A 4 -8.66 5.65 -7.10
C PHE A 4 -8.80 4.33 -7.85
N GLN A 5 -9.74 3.48 -7.44
CA GLN A 5 -10.02 2.20 -8.11
C GLN A 5 -10.38 2.39 -9.58
N GLN A 6 -11.32 3.29 -9.89
CA GLN A 6 -11.67 3.61 -11.28
C GLN A 6 -10.47 4.11 -12.09
N ALA A 7 -9.64 4.97 -11.48
CA ALA A 7 -8.42 5.46 -12.13
C ALA A 7 -7.39 4.34 -12.36
N TRP A 8 -7.29 3.39 -11.43
CA TRP A 8 -6.42 2.23 -11.54
C TRP A 8 -6.86 1.32 -12.70
N GLU A 9 -8.13 0.91 -12.72
CA GLU A 9 -8.72 0.06 -13.77
C GLU A 9 -8.56 0.69 -15.17
N GLN A 10 -8.67 2.02 -15.26
CA GLN A 10 -8.48 2.77 -16.51
C GLN A 10 -7.00 3.07 -16.83
N LYS A 11 -6.05 2.55 -16.04
CA LYS A 11 -4.60 2.83 -16.13
C LYS A 11 -4.26 4.32 -16.13
N SER A 12 -5.14 5.12 -15.53
CA SER A 12 -5.02 6.57 -15.38
C SER A 12 -4.17 6.90 -14.14
N PHE A 13 -2.91 6.48 -14.16
CA PHE A 13 -2.02 6.55 -13.00
C PHE A 13 -1.75 7.97 -12.49
N LYS A 14 -1.94 8.99 -13.34
CA LYS A 14 -1.91 10.40 -12.90
C LYS A 14 -3.06 10.70 -11.92
N ILE A 15 -4.28 10.28 -12.25
CA ILE A 15 -5.46 10.47 -11.39
C ILE A 15 -5.33 9.62 -10.12
N ALA A 16 -4.79 8.40 -10.24
CA ALA A 16 -4.50 7.55 -9.09
C ALA A 16 -3.51 8.24 -8.12
N LEU A 17 -2.41 8.80 -8.64
CA LEU A 17 -1.44 9.58 -7.86
C LEU A 17 -2.08 10.82 -7.19
N ASP A 18 -2.93 11.55 -7.90
CA ASP A 18 -3.66 12.70 -7.34
C ASP A 18 -4.57 12.27 -6.18
N CYS A 19 -5.16 11.08 -6.24
CA CYS A 19 -5.95 10.53 -5.14
C CYS A 19 -5.10 10.18 -3.92
N LEU A 20 -3.91 9.59 -4.10
CA LEU A 20 -2.99 9.29 -2.99
C LEU A 20 -2.44 10.58 -2.36
N THR A 21 -2.13 11.58 -3.17
CA THR A 21 -1.66 12.90 -2.69
C THR A 21 -2.67 13.57 -1.75
N LYS A 22 -3.97 13.32 -1.93
CA LYS A 22 -5.02 13.88 -1.06
C LYS A 22 -5.06 13.25 0.34
N ILE A 23 -4.52 12.04 0.51
CA ILE A 23 -4.48 11.36 1.81
C ILE A 23 -3.08 11.41 2.45
N LEU A 24 -2.05 11.72 1.68
CA LEU A 24 -0.67 11.88 2.15
C LEU A 24 -0.60 12.93 3.27
N GLY A 25 -0.09 12.51 4.43
CA GLY A 25 0.02 13.32 5.64
C GLY A 25 -1.27 13.46 6.46
N LEU A 26 -2.38 12.85 6.05
CA LEU A 26 -3.64 12.91 6.80
C LEU A 26 -3.74 11.81 7.86
N GLY A 27 -4.06 12.19 9.09
CA GLY A 27 -4.23 11.26 10.21
C GLY A 27 -3.70 11.85 11.52
N ILE A 28 -3.97 11.16 12.62
CA ILE A 28 -3.43 11.51 13.95
C ILE A 28 -2.26 10.59 14.30
N GLY A 29 -1.29 11.09 15.05
CA GLY A 29 -0.18 10.28 15.58
C GLY A 29 1.17 10.56 14.92
N LEU A 30 2.14 9.72 15.26
CA LEU A 30 3.52 9.82 14.74
C LEU A 30 3.60 9.43 13.26
N THR A 31 2.79 8.47 12.83
CA THR A 31 2.56 8.15 11.43
C THR A 31 1.10 8.46 11.10
N PRO A 32 0.81 9.39 10.18
CA PRO A 32 -0.56 9.63 9.76
C PRO A 32 -1.14 8.41 9.05
N THR A 33 -2.39 8.04 9.37
CA THR A 33 -3.15 6.94 8.75
C THR A 33 -3.04 6.89 7.22
N GLY A 34 -3.05 8.04 6.55
CA GLY A 34 -2.92 8.11 5.10
C GLY A 34 -1.54 7.66 4.59
N ASP A 35 -0.47 7.93 5.34
CA ASP A 35 0.89 7.52 5.00
C ASP A 35 1.08 6.02 5.23
N ASP A 36 0.53 5.51 6.34
CA ASP A 36 0.51 4.08 6.66
C ASP A 36 -0.25 3.28 5.58
N PHE A 37 -1.45 3.76 5.20
CA PHE A 37 -2.24 3.17 4.11
C PHE A 37 -1.48 3.18 2.77
N ILE A 38 -0.87 4.31 2.41
CA ILE A 38 -0.06 4.40 1.17
C ILE A 38 1.08 3.39 1.23
N THR A 39 1.80 3.29 2.35
CA THR A 39 2.92 2.35 2.51
C THR A 39 2.48 0.91 2.27
N GLY A 40 1.35 0.49 2.86
CA GLY A 40 0.78 -0.84 2.63
C GLY A 40 0.34 -1.07 1.18
N LEU A 41 -0.24 -0.05 0.55
CA LEU A 41 -0.63 -0.10 -0.86
C LEU A 41 0.58 -0.30 -1.78
N LEU A 42 1.63 0.50 -1.60
CA LEU A 42 2.87 0.38 -2.38
C LEU A 42 3.52 -0.99 -2.18
N ALA A 43 3.47 -1.53 -0.96
CA ALA A 43 3.98 -2.87 -0.67
C ALA A 43 3.26 -3.95 -1.46
N SER A 44 1.94 -3.88 -1.55
CA SER A 44 1.17 -4.83 -2.38
C SER A 44 1.49 -4.70 -3.88
N PHE A 45 1.70 -3.49 -4.37
CA PHE A 45 2.02 -3.24 -5.77
C PHE A 45 3.43 -3.74 -6.12
N SER A 46 4.38 -3.56 -5.21
CA SER A 46 5.73 -4.11 -5.34
C SER A 46 5.72 -5.64 -5.33
N ALA A 47 5.00 -6.27 -4.38
CA ALA A 47 4.87 -7.72 -4.31
C ALA A 47 4.28 -8.33 -5.60
N LEU A 48 3.38 -7.60 -6.27
CA LEU A 48 2.76 -8.01 -7.53
C LEU A 48 3.58 -7.59 -8.77
N GLN A 49 4.70 -6.88 -8.60
CA GLN A 49 5.56 -6.33 -9.66
C GLN A 49 4.83 -5.34 -10.59
N GLN A 50 3.95 -4.53 -10.01
CA GLN A 50 3.03 -3.65 -10.73
C GLN A 50 3.03 -2.22 -10.17
N LEU A 51 4.12 -1.82 -9.49
CA LEU A 51 4.25 -0.46 -8.96
C LEU A 51 4.42 0.56 -10.10
N PRO A 52 3.50 1.53 -10.27
CA PRO A 52 3.63 2.52 -11.34
C PRO A 52 4.80 3.47 -11.08
N SER A 53 5.65 3.68 -12.11
CA SER A 53 6.85 4.52 -11.98
C SER A 53 6.56 5.97 -11.58
N ASN A 54 5.39 6.51 -11.94
CA ASN A 54 4.99 7.86 -11.56
C ASN A 54 4.72 8.01 -10.06
N PHE A 55 4.56 6.92 -9.31
CA PHE A 55 4.34 6.98 -7.86
C PHE A 55 5.60 7.37 -7.08
N GLN A 56 6.78 7.39 -7.72
CA GLN A 56 7.99 7.99 -7.15
C GLN A 56 7.79 9.46 -6.74
N GLN A 57 6.84 10.17 -7.35
CA GLN A 57 6.48 11.55 -6.98
C GLN A 57 5.94 11.66 -5.54
N LEU A 58 5.42 10.58 -4.95
CA LEU A 58 4.96 10.57 -3.56
C LEU A 58 6.08 10.93 -2.59
N ALA A 59 7.32 10.50 -2.83
CA ALA A 59 8.45 10.86 -1.98
C ALA A 59 8.79 12.36 -2.04
N VAL A 60 8.60 12.99 -3.20
CA VAL A 60 8.78 14.45 -3.35
C VAL A 60 7.70 15.19 -2.57
N LEU A 61 6.45 14.76 -2.72
CA LEU A 61 5.29 15.38 -2.06
C LEU A 61 5.32 15.17 -0.54
N ALA A 62 5.79 14.01 -0.08
CA ALA A 62 5.82 13.65 1.33
C ALA A 62 6.68 14.61 2.15
N LYS A 63 7.76 15.17 1.56
CA LYS A 63 8.63 16.15 2.22
C LYS A 63 7.89 17.36 2.80
N GLU A 64 6.80 17.76 2.15
CA GLU A 64 6.04 18.97 2.52
C GLU A 64 4.70 18.64 3.17
N ARG A 65 4.27 17.37 3.14
CA ARG A 65 2.92 16.97 3.57
C ARG A 65 2.89 16.12 4.83
N THR A 66 4.00 15.49 5.21
CA THR A 66 4.06 14.68 6.43
C THR A 66 5.30 15.00 7.26
N ASN A 67 5.47 14.30 8.38
CA ASN A 67 6.63 14.44 9.26
C ASN A 67 7.82 13.58 8.78
N ALA A 68 8.98 13.75 9.43
CA ALA A 68 10.22 13.09 9.03
C ALA A 68 10.17 11.56 9.08
N VAL A 69 9.38 10.97 10.00
CA VAL A 69 9.25 9.52 10.14
C VAL A 69 8.49 8.95 8.94
N SER A 70 7.27 9.44 8.69
CA SER A 70 6.47 8.97 7.56
C SER A 70 7.05 9.36 6.20
N TYR A 71 7.78 10.48 6.11
CA TYR A 71 8.57 10.79 4.91
C TYR A 71 9.59 9.70 4.61
N ALA A 72 10.33 9.23 5.63
CA ALA A 72 11.32 8.17 5.43
C ALA A 72 10.66 6.86 5.00
N GLU A 73 9.53 6.50 5.59
CA GLU A 73 8.77 5.29 5.21
C GLU A 73 8.27 5.36 3.76
N ILE A 74 7.64 6.47 3.36
CA ILE A 74 7.18 6.67 1.99
C ILE A 74 8.36 6.69 1.01
N HIS A 75 9.47 7.33 1.37
CA HIS A 75 10.67 7.34 0.55
C HIS A 75 11.20 5.93 0.29
N GLU A 76 11.25 5.07 1.30
CA GLU A 76 11.67 3.69 1.13
C GLU A 76 10.64 2.87 0.34
N ALA A 77 9.35 3.06 0.62
CA ALA A 77 8.25 2.36 -0.04
C ALA A 77 8.19 2.60 -1.55
N VAL A 78 8.39 3.85 -2.02
CA VAL A 78 8.45 4.13 -3.48
C VAL A 78 9.68 3.54 -4.17
N ASN A 79 10.68 3.13 -3.39
CA ASN A 79 11.85 2.40 -3.85
C ASN A 79 11.75 0.90 -3.57
N GLU A 80 10.54 0.40 -3.28
CA GLU A 80 10.26 -1.02 -3.07
C GLU A 80 11.01 -1.63 -1.87
N ARG A 81 11.29 -0.80 -0.86
CA ARG A 81 11.91 -1.22 0.39
C ARG A 81 10.93 -1.02 1.54
N PHE A 82 10.66 -2.10 2.28
CA PHE A 82 9.66 -2.14 3.32
C PHE A 82 10.24 -2.69 4.63
N SER A 83 9.55 -2.45 5.75
CA SER A 83 9.96 -3.03 7.03
C SER A 83 9.90 -4.56 6.98
N GLN A 84 10.68 -5.22 7.85
CA GLN A 84 10.68 -6.69 7.93
C GLN A 84 9.29 -7.26 8.26
N LEU A 85 8.50 -6.53 9.04
CA LEU A 85 7.14 -6.94 9.39
C LEU A 85 6.22 -6.94 8.16
N VAL A 86 6.29 -5.91 7.32
CA VAL A 86 5.55 -5.86 6.05
C VAL A 86 6.00 -6.97 5.11
N GLN A 87 7.31 -7.17 4.94
CA GLN A 87 7.84 -8.26 4.10
C GLN A 87 7.37 -9.63 4.60
N ARG A 88 7.34 -9.85 5.92
CA ARG A 88 6.89 -11.09 6.54
C ARG A 88 5.43 -11.41 6.21
N VAL A 89 4.56 -10.41 6.08
CA VAL A 89 3.17 -10.63 5.64
C VAL A 89 3.15 -11.28 4.26
N PHE A 90 3.86 -10.73 3.28
CA PHE A 90 3.90 -11.31 1.93
C PHE A 90 4.53 -12.70 1.88
N LEU A 91 5.66 -12.90 2.57
CA LEU A 91 6.31 -14.22 2.67
C LEU A 91 5.38 -15.28 3.28
N SER A 92 4.60 -14.90 4.29
CA SER A 92 3.63 -15.80 4.91
C SER A 92 2.46 -16.15 3.99
N ILE A 93 2.02 -15.20 3.15
CA ILE A 93 1.00 -15.45 2.12
C ILE A 93 1.52 -16.45 1.09
N GLU A 94 2.75 -16.26 0.61
CA GLU A 94 3.40 -17.16 -0.38
C GLU A 94 3.58 -18.58 0.17
N SER A 95 3.82 -18.73 1.48
CA SER A 95 3.96 -20.03 2.12
C SER A 95 2.67 -20.87 2.10
N GLY A 96 1.50 -20.24 1.96
CA GLY A 96 0.20 -20.87 2.11
C GLY A 96 -0.14 -21.36 3.53
N ASN A 97 0.73 -21.10 4.51
CA ASN A 97 0.51 -21.50 5.90
C ASN A 97 -0.32 -20.44 6.64
N THR A 98 -1.58 -20.76 6.90
CA THR A 98 -2.53 -19.85 7.56
C THR A 98 -2.12 -19.44 8.97
N ASN A 99 -1.37 -20.29 9.69
CA ASN A 99 -0.88 -19.96 11.02
C ASN A 99 0.28 -18.94 10.94
N GLU A 100 1.20 -19.13 9.99
CA GLU A 100 2.28 -18.15 9.76
C GLU A 100 1.72 -16.80 9.32
N MET A 101 0.69 -16.82 8.47
CA MET A 101 -0.01 -15.61 8.05
C MET A 101 -0.68 -14.90 9.23
N ALA A 102 -1.40 -15.63 10.09
CA ALA A 102 -2.02 -15.06 11.28
C ALA A 102 -0.98 -14.43 12.23
N GLN A 103 0.17 -15.07 12.40
CA GLN A 103 1.26 -14.55 13.21
C GLN A 103 1.91 -13.30 12.59
N ALA A 104 2.09 -13.28 11.26
CA ALA A 104 2.66 -12.14 10.56
C ALA A 104 1.73 -10.92 10.64
N VAL A 105 0.42 -11.13 10.46
CA VAL A 105 -0.60 -10.08 10.59
C VAL A 105 -0.63 -9.56 12.03
N SER A 106 -0.72 -10.44 13.03
CA SER A 106 -0.73 -10.03 14.45
C SER A 106 0.53 -9.24 14.83
N ALA A 107 1.70 -9.65 14.35
CA ALA A 107 2.95 -8.93 14.61
C ALA A 107 2.99 -7.55 13.95
N LEU A 108 2.35 -7.37 12.78
CA LEU A 108 2.23 -6.07 12.16
C LEU A 108 1.20 -5.19 12.87
N GLU A 109 0.07 -5.75 13.34
CA GLU A 109 -0.94 -5.02 14.12
C GLU A 109 -0.39 -4.45 15.44
N GLU A 110 0.62 -5.09 16.03
CA GLU A 110 1.31 -4.59 17.24
C GLU A 110 2.19 -3.35 16.98
N VAL A 111 2.35 -2.93 15.72
CA VAL A 111 3.14 -1.73 15.37
C VAL A 111 2.35 -0.46 15.63
N GLY A 112 2.83 0.32 16.61
CA GLY A 112 2.22 1.59 16.98
C GLY A 112 0.81 1.41 17.55
N SER A 113 0.05 2.50 17.67
CA SER A 113 -1.33 2.40 18.17
C SER A 113 -2.31 1.94 17.08
N THR A 114 -2.12 2.41 15.85
CA THR A 114 -3.00 2.13 14.69
C THR A 114 -2.23 1.90 13.38
N SER A 115 -0.96 2.29 13.32
CA SER A 115 -0.13 2.25 12.11
C SER A 115 -0.10 0.86 11.47
N GLY A 116 0.11 -0.18 12.27
CA GLY A 116 0.08 -1.58 11.81
C GLY A 116 -1.20 -1.94 11.05
N SER A 117 -2.36 -1.61 11.63
CA SER A 117 -3.66 -1.88 11.02
C SER A 117 -3.92 -1.01 9.77
N ASP A 118 -3.44 0.24 9.76
CA ASP A 118 -3.57 1.15 8.61
C ASP A 118 -2.71 0.65 7.42
N ILE A 119 -1.50 0.16 7.67
CA ILE A 119 -0.65 -0.53 6.68
C ILE A 119 -1.35 -1.79 6.15
N LEU A 120 -1.90 -2.63 7.04
CA LEU A 120 -2.64 -3.83 6.64
C LEU A 120 -3.85 -3.48 5.75
N CYS A 121 -4.57 -2.40 6.06
CA CYS A 121 -5.66 -1.91 5.21
C CYS A 121 -5.17 -1.57 3.80
N GLY A 122 -4.01 -0.91 3.68
CA GLY A 122 -3.37 -0.62 2.39
C GLY A 122 -3.00 -1.88 1.61
N ILE A 123 -2.40 -2.88 2.28
CA ILE A 123 -2.04 -4.17 1.68
C ILE A 123 -3.30 -4.88 1.15
N ILE A 124 -4.32 -5.03 1.98
CA ILE A 124 -5.58 -5.70 1.62
C ILE A 124 -6.26 -4.98 0.46
N PHE A 125 -6.28 -3.65 0.48
CA PHE A 125 -6.89 -2.86 -0.59
C PHE A 125 -6.19 -3.11 -1.92
N GLY A 126 -4.85 -3.05 -1.96
CA GLY A 126 -4.10 -3.28 -3.18
C GLY A 126 -4.23 -4.72 -3.70
N LEU A 127 -4.14 -5.74 -2.83
CA LEU A 127 -4.36 -7.13 -3.25
C LEU A 127 -5.76 -7.35 -3.86
N LYS A 128 -6.81 -6.76 -3.27
CA LYS A 128 -8.18 -6.84 -3.82
C LYS A 128 -8.28 -6.19 -5.20
N LEU A 129 -7.65 -5.04 -5.38
CA LEU A 129 -7.67 -4.30 -6.64
C LEU A 129 -7.13 -5.15 -7.80
N PHE A 130 -6.08 -5.93 -7.57
CA PHE A 130 -5.54 -6.85 -8.58
C PHE A 130 -6.39 -8.10 -8.79
N CYS A 131 -6.99 -8.67 -7.73
CA CYS A 131 -7.90 -9.79 -7.89
C CYS A 131 -9.09 -9.42 -8.78
N GLU A 132 -9.60 -8.19 -8.65
CA GLU A 132 -10.70 -7.68 -9.48
C GLU A 132 -10.27 -7.44 -10.94
N GLU A 133 -9.08 -6.88 -11.17
CA GLU A 133 -8.51 -6.70 -12.52
C GLU A 133 -8.39 -8.05 -13.28
N ASN A 134 -7.84 -9.08 -12.63
CA ASN A 134 -7.68 -10.42 -13.23
C ASN A 134 -9.03 -11.11 -13.51
N ASN A 135 -10.07 -10.86 -12.73
CA ASN A 135 -11.40 -11.42 -12.98
C ASN A 135 -12.08 -10.77 -14.20
N HIS A 136 -11.87 -9.46 -14.41
CA HIS A 136 -12.41 -8.75 -15.56
C HIS A 136 -11.76 -9.20 -16.88
N ASP A 137 -10.43 -9.39 -16.90
CA ASP A 137 -9.72 -9.87 -18.10
C ASP A 137 -10.15 -11.29 -18.51
N ASN A 138 -10.41 -12.17 -17.54
CA ASN A 138 -10.91 -13.52 -17.80
C ASN A 138 -12.35 -13.54 -18.33
N SER A 139 -13.17 -12.53 -17.99
CA SER A 139 -14.57 -12.44 -18.44
C SER A 139 -14.74 -11.87 -19.86
N ASN A 140 -13.79 -11.06 -20.33
CA ASN A 140 -13.78 -10.47 -21.68
C ASN A 140 -13.07 -11.36 -22.73
N SER A 141 -12.54 -12.51 -22.31
CA SER A 141 -11.78 -13.45 -23.15
C SER A 141 -12.59 -14.69 -23.57
N ASN A 142 -13.90 -14.74 -23.27
CA ASN A 142 -14.86 -15.78 -23.68
C ASN A 142 -15.95 -15.17 -24.57
#